data_AF-D3UXU0-F1
#
_entry.id   AF-D3UXU0-F1
#
_cell.length_a   1.000
_cell.length_b   1.000
_cell.length_c   1.000
_cell.angle_alpha   90.00
_cell.angle_beta   90.00
_cell.angle_gamma   90.00
#
_symmetry.space_group_name_H-M   'P 1'
#
loop_
_entity.id
_entity.type
_entity.pdbx_description
1 polymer ?
#
loop_
_entity_poly.entity_id
_entity_poly.type
_entity_poly.pdbx_seq_one_letter_code
_entity_poly.pdbx_strand_id
1 'polypeptide(L)'
;MIIASGSESQKRMHAYALPIRNTDLLPPLHDFFTVSYNKGIIENVRMSPQIEPLLYDDAIKIVLDLQDQWRKTGWVLTREYQPLVNTPELHDSLRRMKGTGMTFWQAGDLYQAMLNMARFKDDRHPSEERYLITLQIAEPWVKP
;
A
#
# COMPACT_ATOMS: atom_id res chain seq x y z
N MET A 1 -4.64 10.73 3.58
CA MET A 1 -5.79 10.67 2.65
C MET A 1 -5.24 10.85 1.24
N ILE A 2 -5.18 9.78 0.44
CA ILE A 2 -4.75 9.86 -0.97
C ILE A 2 -6.04 9.97 -1.79
N ILE A 3 -6.37 11.18 -2.25
CA ILE A 3 -7.51 11.41 -3.15
C ILE A 3 -6.95 11.47 -4.58
N ALA A 4 -7.34 10.53 -5.42
CA ALA A 4 -7.21 10.66 -6.87
C ALA A 4 -8.59 11.03 -7.42
N SER A 5 -8.81 12.32 -7.70
CA SER A 5 -10.02 12.78 -8.40
C SER A 5 -9.76 12.78 -9.91
N GLY A 6 -10.52 11.97 -10.66
CA GLY A 6 -10.53 12.03 -12.11
C GLY A 6 -11.44 13.17 -12.59
N SER A 7 -10.86 14.19 -13.21
CA SER A 7 -11.58 15.04 -14.17
C SER A 7 -10.74 15.17 -15.44
N GLU A 8 -11.44 15.21 -16.58
CA GLU A 8 -10.93 15.02 -17.94
C GLU A 8 -10.07 16.18 -18.47
N SER A 9 -9.45 16.95 -17.59
CA SER A 9 -8.64 18.11 -17.95
C SER A 9 -7.43 18.16 -17.03
N GLN A 10 -6.26 17.86 -17.60
CA GLN A 10 -4.92 17.82 -16.98
C GLN A 10 -4.46 16.45 -16.46
N LYS A 11 -3.72 15.74 -17.33
CA LYS A 11 -2.90 14.56 -17.03
C LYS A 11 -1.70 14.89 -16.12
N ARG A 12 -1.94 15.26 -14.87
CA ARG A 12 -0.89 15.35 -13.83
C ARG A 12 -1.42 14.78 -12.54
N MET A 13 -0.79 13.69 -12.05
CA MET A 13 -0.98 13.28 -10.66
C MET A 13 -0.44 14.39 -9.75
N HIS A 14 -1.34 15.16 -9.15
CA HIS A 14 -1.03 15.99 -8.00
C HIS A 14 -1.16 15.11 -6.75
N ALA A 15 -0.09 14.38 -6.43
CA ALA A 15 0.05 13.75 -5.13
C ALA A 15 0.40 14.83 -4.10
N TYR A 16 -0.53 15.16 -3.20
CA TYR A 16 -0.22 16.00 -2.04
C TYR A 16 0.49 15.14 -0.99
N ALA A 17 1.82 15.20 -0.97
CA ALA A 17 2.64 14.68 0.12
C ALA A 17 2.91 15.82 1.11
N LEU A 18 2.46 15.69 2.36
CA LEU A 18 2.91 16.57 3.43
C LEU A 18 4.40 16.28 3.69
N PRO A 19 5.25 17.31 3.81
CA PRO A 19 6.67 17.11 4.08
C PRO A 19 6.85 16.53 5.49
N ILE A 20 7.32 15.28 5.56
CA ILE A 20 7.84 14.70 6.81
C ILE A 20 9.15 15.45 7.09
N ARG A 21 9.15 16.35 8.07
CA ARG A 21 10.35 17.11 8.44
C ARG A 21 11.35 16.15 9.07
N ASN A 22 12.49 16.00 8.41
CA ASN A 22 13.65 15.26 8.87
C ASN A 22 14.30 15.96 10.07
N THR A 23 14.44 15.24 11.17
CA THR A 23 15.56 15.38 12.09
C THR A 23 16.04 13.98 12.45
N ASP A 24 17.28 13.71 12.05
CA ASP A 24 18.18 12.63 12.48
C ASP A 24 17.97 11.19 11.98
N LEU A 25 19.05 10.71 11.31
CA LEU A 25 19.45 9.32 11.06
C LEU A 25 18.57 8.54 10.07
N LEU A 26 19.21 7.65 9.30
CA LEU A 26 18.64 6.82 8.23
C LEU A 26 17.16 6.46 8.48
N PRO A 27 16.24 6.71 7.53
CA PRO A 27 14.86 6.33 7.71
C PRO A 27 14.84 4.82 8.00
N PRO A 28 14.07 4.38 9.02
CA PRO A 28 13.94 2.98 9.29
C PRO A 28 13.57 2.22 7.99
N LEU A 29 14.04 0.98 7.79
CA LEU A 29 13.77 0.22 6.55
C LEU A 29 12.27 0.03 6.24
N HIS A 30 11.39 0.28 7.21
CA HIS A 30 9.94 0.28 7.07
C HIS A 30 9.35 1.62 6.63
N ASP A 31 10.09 2.73 6.75
CA ASP A 31 9.70 4.08 6.33
C ASP A 31 10.34 4.36 4.98
N PHE A 32 9.78 3.74 3.95
CA PHE A 32 10.28 3.94 2.59
C PHE A 32 9.26 4.68 1.74
N PHE A 33 9.79 5.54 0.89
CA PHE A 33 9.10 6.16 -0.22
C PHE A 33 10.08 6.13 -1.40
N THR A 34 9.77 5.33 -2.40
CA THR A 34 10.62 5.12 -3.57
C THR A 34 9.85 5.50 -4.82
N VAL A 35 10.50 6.24 -5.70
CA VAL A 35 10.02 6.55 -7.05
C VAL A 35 11.00 5.93 -8.03
N SER A 36 10.52 4.96 -8.81
CA SER A 36 11.29 4.37 -9.90
C SER A 36 10.94 5.09 -11.19
N TYR A 37 11.95 5.40 -12.00
CA TYR A 37 11.76 6.10 -13.27
C TYR A 37 12.73 5.56 -14.32
N ASN A 38 12.32 5.68 -15.58
CA ASN A 38 13.08 5.26 -16.74
C ASN A 38 12.96 6.32 -17.83
N LYS A 39 14.10 6.80 -18.33
CA LYS A 39 14.17 7.88 -19.32
C LYS A 39 13.31 9.12 -18.95
N GLY A 40 13.28 9.45 -17.65
CA GLY A 40 12.51 10.59 -17.13
C GLY A 40 11.01 10.37 -16.95
N ILE A 41 10.52 9.15 -17.20
CA ILE A 41 9.12 8.75 -16.99
C ILE A 41 9.04 7.96 -15.67
N ILE A 42 8.11 8.34 -14.79
CA ILE A 42 7.88 7.60 -13.53
C ILE A 42 7.23 6.25 -13.87
N GLU A 43 7.88 5.15 -13.49
CA GLU A 43 7.37 3.79 -13.69
C GLU A 43 6.53 3.33 -12.50
N ASN A 44 6.93 3.65 -11.28
CA ASN A 44 6.14 3.34 -10.09
C ASN A 44 6.49 4.23 -8.89
N VAL A 45 5.53 4.31 -7.97
CA VAL A 45 5.72 4.83 -6.62
C VAL A 45 5.45 3.69 -5.64
N ARG A 46 6.40 3.40 -4.76
CA ARG A 46 6.31 2.36 -3.74
C ARG A 46 6.55 2.97 -2.37
N MET A 47 5.66 2.74 -1.42
CA MET A 47 5.76 3.34 -0.09
C MET A 47 5.19 2.48 1.02
N SER A 48 5.63 2.75 2.25
CA SER A 48 4.89 2.36 3.44
C SER A 48 4.10 3.56 3.97
N PRO A 49 2.80 3.41 4.27
CA PRO A 49 1.97 4.51 4.76
C PRO A 49 2.13 4.77 6.28
N GLN A 50 3.09 4.13 6.95
CA GLN A 50 3.27 4.09 8.40
C GLN A 50 4.73 4.44 8.77
N ILE A 51 4.95 4.94 9.99
CA ILE A 51 6.27 5.33 10.56
C ILE A 51 6.93 4.15 11.30
N GLU A 52 6.16 3.15 11.67
CA GLU A 52 6.66 1.92 12.28
C GLU A 52 5.77 0.72 11.90
N PRO A 53 6.29 -0.52 11.97
CA PRO A 53 5.47 -1.72 11.89
C PRO A 53 4.41 -1.71 12.98
N LEU A 54 3.16 -1.98 12.61
CA LEU A 54 1.99 -1.83 13.48
C LEU A 54 1.58 -3.18 14.08
N LEU A 55 0.83 -3.16 15.18
CA LEU A 55 0.11 -4.34 15.64
C LEU A 55 -0.95 -4.76 14.60
N TYR A 56 -1.36 -6.02 14.65
CA TYR A 56 -2.30 -6.59 13.67
C TYR A 56 -3.59 -5.75 13.53
N ASP A 57 -4.23 -5.41 14.65
CA ASP A 57 -5.52 -4.72 14.67
C ASP A 57 -5.46 -3.33 14.03
N ASP A 58 -4.37 -2.60 14.25
CA ASP A 58 -4.16 -1.28 13.65
C ASP A 58 -3.84 -1.39 12.15
N ALA A 59 -2.99 -2.36 11.78
CA ALA A 59 -2.62 -2.59 10.39
C ALA A 59 -3.83 -3.01 9.54
N ILE A 60 -4.63 -3.96 10.01
CA ILE A 60 -5.78 -4.46 9.25
C ILE A 60 -6.85 -3.36 9.09
N LYS A 61 -7.05 -2.50 10.10
CA LYS A 61 -7.97 -1.37 10.01
C LYS A 61 -7.58 -0.41 8.88
N ILE A 62 -6.30 -0.02 8.79
CA ILE A 62 -5.81 0.86 7.72
C ILE A 62 -6.01 0.23 6.34
N VAL A 63 -5.71 -1.07 6.20
CA VAL A 63 -5.91 -1.81 4.96
C VAL A 63 -7.37 -1.80 4.53
N LEU A 64 -8.30 -2.09 5.44
CA LEU A 64 -9.73 -2.08 5.15
C LEU A 64 -10.21 -0.68 4.77
N ASP A 65 -9.77 0.36 5.49
CA ASP A 65 -10.12 1.75 5.21
C ASP A 65 -9.63 2.21 3.82
N LEU A 66 -8.45 1.76 3.38
CA LEU A 66 -7.93 2.05 2.04
C LEU A 66 -8.75 1.37 0.94
N GLN A 67 -9.08 0.09 1.10
CA GLN A 67 -9.93 -0.63 0.16
C GLN A 67 -11.32 0.01 0.04
N ASP A 68 -11.89 0.46 1.16
CA ASP A 68 -13.19 1.13 1.17
C ASP A 68 -13.15 2.50 0.50
N GLN A 69 -12.07 3.27 0.69
CA GLN A 69 -11.84 4.51 -0.06
C GLN A 69 -11.76 4.25 -1.56
N TRP A 70 -10.98 3.25 -1.98
CA TRP A 70 -10.83 2.86 -3.38
C TRP A 70 -12.16 2.46 -4.02
N ARG A 71 -12.94 1.60 -3.37
CA ARG A 71 -14.30 1.24 -3.81
C ARG A 71 -15.18 2.47 -4.02
N LYS A 72 -15.18 3.40 -3.06
CA LYS A 72 -15.99 4.65 -3.14
C LYS A 72 -15.55 5.57 -4.27
N THR A 73 -14.27 5.52 -4.67
CA THR A 73 -13.70 6.31 -5.76
C THR A 73 -13.69 5.59 -7.12
N GLY A 74 -14.34 4.43 -7.24
CA GLY A 74 -14.48 3.71 -8.50
C GLY A 74 -13.26 2.87 -8.91
N TRP A 75 -12.32 2.64 -8.00
CA TRP A 75 -11.28 1.64 -8.22
C TRP A 75 -11.89 0.25 -8.12
N VAL A 76 -11.49 -0.63 -9.03
CA VAL A 76 -12.02 -2.00 -9.12
C VAL A 76 -10.97 -3.01 -8.70
N LEU A 77 -11.39 -4.06 -8.03
CA LEU A 77 -10.50 -5.18 -7.70
C LEU A 77 -10.06 -5.89 -9.00
N THR A 78 -8.78 -6.19 -9.12
CA THR A 78 -8.27 -6.98 -10.25
C THR A 78 -8.82 -8.42 -10.15
N ARG A 79 -9.36 -8.97 -11.26
CA ARG A 79 -10.17 -10.20 -11.31
C ARG A 79 -9.57 -11.43 -10.60
N GLU A 80 -8.24 -11.54 -10.56
CA GLU A 80 -7.53 -12.69 -9.99
C GLU A 80 -7.33 -12.62 -8.48
N TYR A 81 -7.60 -11.46 -7.87
CA TYR A 81 -7.31 -11.20 -6.48
C TYR A 81 -8.59 -11.01 -5.68
N GLN A 82 -8.49 -11.27 -4.38
CA GLN A 82 -9.56 -11.02 -3.40
C GLN A 82 -9.23 -9.75 -2.61
N PRO A 83 -10.23 -9.01 -2.11
CA PRO A 83 -9.96 -7.99 -1.12
C PRO A 83 -9.50 -8.65 0.17
N LEU A 84 -8.68 -7.96 0.94
CA LEU A 84 -8.33 -8.38 2.30
C LEU A 84 -9.55 -8.19 3.20
N VAL A 85 -9.79 -9.17 4.07
CA VAL A 85 -10.89 -9.19 5.03
C VAL A 85 -10.32 -9.56 6.39
N ASN A 86 -10.74 -8.86 7.46
CA ASN A 86 -10.31 -9.17 8.82
C ASN A 86 -10.94 -10.49 9.29
N THR A 87 -10.27 -11.61 9.03
CA THR A 87 -10.66 -12.93 9.49
C THR A 87 -9.53 -13.59 10.28
N PRO A 88 -9.84 -14.52 11.21
CA PRO A 88 -8.81 -15.30 11.90
C PRO A 88 -7.86 -16.02 10.94
N GLU A 89 -8.37 -16.50 9.80
CA GLU A 89 -7.59 -17.22 8.79
C GLU A 89 -6.55 -16.30 8.12
N LEU A 90 -6.92 -15.05 7.83
CA LEU A 90 -5.97 -14.06 7.34
C LEU A 90 -4.88 -13.80 8.39
N HIS A 91 -5.27 -13.54 9.64
CA HIS A 91 -4.32 -13.30 10.73
C HIS A 91 -3.34 -14.46 10.86
N ASP A 92 -3.82 -15.71 10.93
CA ASP A 92 -2.98 -16.90 11.05
C ASP A 92 -2.11 -17.16 9.81
N SER A 93 -2.59 -16.81 8.62
CA SER A 93 -1.79 -16.90 7.40
C SER A 93 -0.61 -15.93 7.44
N LEU A 94 -0.88 -14.67 7.79
CA LEU A 94 0.15 -13.64 7.90
C LEU A 94 1.14 -13.94 9.03
N ARG A 95 0.65 -14.39 10.19
CA ARG A 95 1.48 -14.82 11.33
C ARG A 95 2.47 -15.91 10.93
N ARG A 96 2.01 -16.90 10.17
CA ARG A 96 2.82 -18.04 9.69
C ARG A 96 3.65 -17.71 8.45
N MET A 97 3.59 -16.48 7.94
CA MET A 97 4.26 -16.05 6.70
C MET A 97 3.94 -16.97 5.51
N LYS A 98 2.75 -17.58 5.49
CA LYS A 98 2.32 -18.54 4.46
C LYS A 98 1.71 -17.88 3.22
N GLY A 99 1.65 -16.55 3.21
CA GLY A 99 1.12 -15.74 2.12
C GLY A 99 -0.41 -15.65 2.11
N THR A 100 -0.91 -14.42 1.92
CA THR A 100 -2.28 -13.98 1.50
C THR A 100 -2.55 -12.51 1.90
N GLY A 101 -1.53 -11.73 2.22
CA GLY A 101 -1.67 -10.32 2.57
C GLY A 101 -1.71 -9.35 1.41
N MET A 102 -1.90 -9.82 0.18
CA MET A 102 -1.74 -9.00 -1.03
C MET A 102 -3.05 -8.92 -1.81
N THR A 103 -3.39 -7.72 -2.26
CA THR A 103 -4.57 -7.44 -3.09
C THR A 103 -4.23 -6.39 -4.14
N PHE A 104 -4.90 -6.45 -5.29
CA PHE A 104 -4.64 -5.58 -6.43
C PHE A 104 -5.89 -4.85 -6.86
N TRP A 105 -5.74 -3.56 -7.10
CA TRP A 105 -6.83 -2.64 -7.42
C TRP A 105 -6.47 -1.82 -8.64
N GLN A 106 -7.43 -1.52 -9.49
CA GLN A 106 -7.22 -0.87 -10.77
C GLN A 106 -8.11 0.37 -10.88
N ALA A 107 -7.50 1.47 -11.32
CA ALA A 107 -8.15 2.76 -11.54
C ALA A 107 -8.29 3.00 -13.04
N GLY A 108 -9.37 2.45 -13.63
CA GLY A 108 -9.54 2.40 -15.08
C GLY A 108 -8.33 1.75 -15.78
N ASP A 109 -7.93 2.26 -16.93
CA ASP A 109 -6.82 1.69 -17.71
C ASP A 109 -5.47 2.38 -17.41
N LEU A 110 -5.44 3.25 -16.41
CA LEU A 110 -4.32 4.16 -16.17
C LEU A 110 -3.37 3.68 -15.08
N TYR A 111 -3.92 3.12 -14.00
CA TYR A 111 -3.12 2.74 -12.84
C TYR A 111 -3.60 1.45 -12.21
N GLN A 112 -2.65 0.73 -11.63
CA GLN A 112 -2.90 -0.39 -10.74
C GLN A 112 -2.15 -0.17 -9.43
N ALA A 113 -2.80 -0.50 -8.32
CA ALA A 113 -2.21 -0.52 -6.99
C ALA A 113 -2.07 -1.96 -6.49
N MET A 114 -0.89 -2.26 -5.96
CA MET A 114 -0.67 -3.42 -5.09
C MET A 114 -0.71 -2.93 -3.64
N LEU A 115 -1.62 -3.50 -2.85
CA LEU A 115 -1.65 -3.33 -1.40
C LEU A 115 -1.22 -4.65 -0.75
N ASN A 116 -0.18 -4.58 0.07
CA ASN A 116 0.34 -5.73 0.79
C ASN A 116 0.41 -5.44 2.29
N MET A 117 -0.01 -6.39 3.12
CA MET A 117 0.19 -6.41 4.57
C MET A 117 0.92 -7.70 4.92
N ALA A 118 2.10 -7.61 5.52
CA ALA A 118 2.89 -8.78 5.87
C ALA A 118 3.42 -8.67 7.30
N ARG A 119 3.61 -9.82 7.97
CA ARG A 119 4.33 -9.86 9.23
C ARG A 119 5.76 -9.37 8.99
N PHE A 120 6.22 -8.48 9.85
CA PHE A 120 7.54 -7.88 9.80
C PHE A 120 8.28 -8.19 11.10
N LYS A 121 9.52 -8.66 10.99
CA LYS A 121 10.39 -8.85 12.15
C LYS A 121 11.00 -7.51 12.52
N ASP A 122 10.49 -6.89 13.59
CA ASP A 122 11.02 -5.64 14.13
C ASP A 122 11.99 -5.95 15.29
N ASP A 123 13.29 -5.74 15.06
CA ASP A 123 14.32 -6.01 16.07
C ASP A 123 14.22 -5.07 17.29
N ARG A 124 13.50 -3.94 17.18
CA ARG A 124 13.23 -3.02 18.30
C ARG A 124 12.16 -3.55 19.25
N HIS A 125 11.27 -4.40 18.74
CA HIS A 125 10.13 -4.97 19.46
C HIS A 125 10.07 -6.50 19.29
N PRO A 126 11.09 -7.24 19.78
CA PRO A 126 11.24 -8.67 19.46
C PRO A 126 10.15 -9.57 20.05
N SER A 127 9.41 -9.10 21.06
CA SER A 127 8.30 -9.82 21.69
C SER A 127 6.95 -9.59 21.01
N GLU A 128 6.87 -8.71 20.02
CA GLU A 128 5.60 -8.29 19.41
C GLU A 128 5.45 -8.85 18.00
N GLU A 129 4.21 -9.21 17.64
CA GLU A 129 3.85 -9.52 16.26
C GLU A 129 3.47 -8.24 15.55
N ARG A 130 4.41 -7.72 14.74
CA ARG A 130 4.20 -6.49 13.99
C ARG A 130 4.03 -6.73 12.49
N TYR A 131 3.36 -5.80 11.85
CA TYR A 131 2.90 -5.89 10.47
C TYR A 131 3.25 -4.62 9.70
N LEU A 132 3.76 -4.82 8.49
CA LEU A 132 4.13 -3.75 7.57
C LEU A 132 3.14 -3.71 6.42
N ILE A 133 2.58 -2.53 6.16
CA ILE A 133 1.80 -2.25 4.96
C ILE A 133 2.74 -1.70 3.89
N THR A 134 2.62 -2.23 2.68
CA THR A 134 3.30 -1.74 1.49
C THR A 134 2.26 -1.41 0.43
N LEU A 135 2.32 -0.19 -0.08
CA LEU A 135 1.51 0.27 -1.20
C LEU A 135 2.44 0.55 -2.39
N GLN A 136 2.10 0.00 -3.55
CA GLN A 136 2.76 0.33 -4.82
C GLN A 136 1.71 0.76 -5.82
N ILE A 137 1.94 1.86 -6.53
CA ILE A 137 1.09 2.33 -7.63
C ILE A 137 1.97 2.45 -8.88
N ALA A 138 1.51 1.87 -9.98
CA ALA A 138 2.18 1.90 -11.28
C ALA A 138 1.16 1.90 -12.43
N GLU A 139 1.64 1.95 -13.66
CA GLU A 139 0.84 1.52 -14.82
C GLU A 139 0.33 0.08 -14.61
N PRO A 140 -0.80 -0.31 -15.23
CA PRO A 140 -1.34 -1.66 -15.05
C PRO A 140 -0.35 -2.74 -15.45
N TRP A 141 -0.06 -3.64 -14.51
CA TRP A 141 0.80 -4.81 -14.73
C TRP A 141 0.13 -5.83 -15.67
N VAL A 142 -1.21 -5.86 -15.66
CA VAL A 142 -2.04 -6.60 -16.62
C VAL A 142 -2.89 -5.60 -17.37
N LYS A 143 -2.70 -5.52 -18.69
CA LYS A 143 -3.55 -4.68 -19.55
C LYS A 143 -4.92 -5.35 -19.69
N PRO A 144 -6.04 -4.59 -19.59
CA PRO A 144 -7.39 -5.15 -19.72
C PRO A 144 -7.62 -5.90 -21.04
#